data_AF-Q7U931-F1
#
_entry.id   AF-Q7U931-F1
#
_cell.length_a   1.000
_cell.length_b   1.000
_cell.length_c   1.000
_cell.angle_alpha   90.00
_cell.angle_beta   90.00
_cell.angle_gamma   90.00
#
_symmetry.space_group_name_H-M   'P 1'
#
loop_
_entity.id
_entity.type
_entity.pdbx_description
1 polymer ?
#
loop_
_entity_poly.entity_id
_entity_poly.type
_entity_poly.pdbx_seq_one_letter_code
_entity_poly.pdbx_strand_id
1 'polypeptide(L)'
;MIGIHRLFKFAKKLTRFLCQKLHEKSSLPYNYYQWIGIFNKFRPLYSFLADAEKICIVSKGASLAELPDEKIYFEITQADLTILVSSVDIQNHPVLSKLTYDMQVVGRVDEIEGYVPVFPKQILDHFEIGALCVNSNSKYLSGLALYRFYKFFSKLGLPLYSTEGGISFVSEDARIYNGKGLTIIQKIISHCLMSKKLKTITFLGVDFYGTGYLDSLRDKEKNELSLFPEINTLSTDPRNNRGIPLIRYLIALANSPKMSVQLCFPEEIVKFIPHLYKRDFETAKKITIF
;
A
#
# COMPACT_ATOMS: atom_id res chain seq x y z
N MET A 1 48.00 1.88 2.40
CA MET A 1 46.54 1.73 2.60
C MET A 1 45.99 2.17 3.97
N ILE A 2 46.81 2.50 4.98
CA ILE A 2 46.33 2.85 6.34
C ILE A 2 45.76 4.28 6.42
N GLY A 3 46.18 5.19 5.53
CA GLY A 3 45.79 6.60 5.54
C GLY A 3 44.31 6.86 5.23
N ILE A 4 43.74 6.15 4.25
CA ILE A 4 42.34 6.34 3.82
C ILE A 4 41.37 5.92 4.94
N HIS A 5 41.64 4.82 5.62
CA HIS A 5 40.77 4.33 6.70
C HIS A 5 40.76 5.27 7.92
N ARG A 6 41.90 5.90 8.24
CA ARG A 6 41.99 6.93 9.28
C ARG A 6 41.26 8.21 8.87
N LEU A 7 41.33 8.60 7.60
CA LEU A 7 40.58 9.73 7.05
C LEU A 7 39.06 9.51 7.17
N PHE A 8 38.57 8.32 6.84
CA PHE A 8 37.15 7.97 6.99
C PHE A 8 36.69 7.97 8.45
N LYS A 9 37.50 7.44 9.38
CA LYS A 9 37.20 7.51 10.83
C LYS A 9 37.16 8.96 11.32
N PHE A 10 38.08 9.79 10.86
CA PHE A 10 38.14 11.21 11.22
C PHE A 10 36.95 11.98 10.67
N ALA A 11 36.63 11.81 9.38
CA ALA A 11 35.45 12.42 8.75
C ALA A 11 34.17 12.03 9.50
N LYS A 12 33.99 10.75 9.83
CA LYS A 12 32.83 10.27 10.59
C LYS A 12 32.74 10.86 12.01
N LYS A 13 33.89 11.09 12.66
CA LYS A 13 33.97 11.71 14.00
C LYS A 13 33.66 13.20 13.93
N LEU A 14 34.16 13.89 12.89
CA LEU A 14 33.91 15.31 12.64
C LEU A 14 32.45 15.57 12.28
N THR A 15 31.84 14.74 11.42
CA THR A 15 30.41 14.85 11.10
C THR A 15 29.54 14.68 12.35
N ARG A 16 29.86 13.70 13.22
CA ARG A 16 29.13 13.52 14.50
C ARG A 16 29.25 14.75 15.40
N PHE A 17 30.44 15.32 15.51
CA PHE A 17 30.69 16.51 16.32
C PHE A 17 29.92 17.73 15.78
N LEU A 18 29.95 17.96 14.46
CA LEU A 18 29.22 19.05 13.82
C LEU A 18 27.70 18.89 13.95
N CYS A 19 27.16 17.67 13.79
CA CYS A 19 25.74 17.39 14.06
C CYS A 19 25.35 17.66 15.51
N GLN A 20 26.23 17.36 16.47
CA GLN A 20 26.01 17.64 17.90
C GLN A 20 26.01 19.14 18.20
N LYS A 21 26.92 19.91 17.60
CA LYS A 21 26.96 21.38 17.74
C LYS A 21 25.77 22.08 17.09
N LEU A 22 25.27 21.56 15.96
CA LEU A 22 24.05 22.05 15.32
C LEU A 22 22.81 21.72 16.18
N HIS A 23 22.78 20.53 16.79
CA HIS A 23 21.74 20.10 17.74
C HIS A 23 21.66 20.99 18.98
N GLU A 24 22.79 21.42 19.54
CA GLU A 24 22.81 22.37 20.67
C GLU A 24 22.15 23.73 20.32
N LYS A 25 22.04 24.06 19.03
CA LYS A 25 21.46 25.33 18.54
C LYS A 25 20.06 25.20 17.93
N SER A 26 19.65 24.01 17.50
CA SER A 26 18.32 23.77 16.94
C SER A 26 17.51 22.89 17.90
N SER A 27 16.27 23.26 18.21
CA SER A 27 15.29 22.42 18.95
C SER A 27 14.92 21.10 18.24
N LEU A 28 15.67 20.70 17.22
CA LEU A 28 15.48 19.48 16.45
C LEU A 28 16.27 18.34 17.09
N PRO A 29 15.64 17.20 17.43
CA PRO A 29 16.31 16.09 18.10
C PRO A 29 17.43 15.49 17.25
N TYR A 30 18.51 15.05 17.92
CA TYR A 30 19.83 14.59 17.39
C TYR A 30 19.77 13.61 16.21
N ASN A 31 18.64 12.94 16.07
CA ASN A 31 18.43 11.93 15.05
C ASN A 31 18.02 12.53 13.68
N TYR A 32 17.67 13.83 13.59
CA TYR A 32 17.20 14.50 12.35
C TYR A 32 18.07 14.21 11.10
N TYR A 33 19.39 14.31 11.24
CA TYR A 33 20.32 14.08 10.12
C TYR A 33 20.55 12.60 9.78
N GLN A 34 20.36 11.68 10.75
CA GLN A 34 20.36 10.25 10.44
C GLN A 34 19.08 9.85 9.69
N TRP A 35 17.96 10.52 9.97
CA TRP A 35 16.66 10.28 9.31
C TRP A 35 16.68 10.63 7.82
N ILE A 36 17.23 11.79 7.44
CA ILE A 36 17.37 12.19 6.02
C ILE A 36 18.11 11.11 5.21
N GLY A 37 19.15 10.51 5.79
CA GLY A 37 19.91 9.43 5.15
C GLY A 37 19.12 8.12 4.97
N ILE A 38 18.11 7.86 5.81
CA ILE A 38 17.23 6.68 5.73
C ILE A 38 16.18 6.87 4.65
N PHE A 39 15.67 8.08 4.44
CA PHE A 39 14.73 8.36 3.34
C PHE A 39 15.34 8.05 1.98
N ASN A 40 16.64 8.35 1.79
CA ASN A 40 17.37 7.96 0.58
C ASN A 40 17.56 6.43 0.40
N LYS A 41 17.18 5.62 1.40
CA LYS A 41 17.19 4.15 1.30
C LYS A 41 15.88 3.58 0.76
N PHE A 42 14.80 4.33 0.85
CA PHE A 42 13.53 3.95 0.24
C PHE A 42 13.46 4.56 -1.16
N ARG A 43 13.09 3.73 -2.12
CA ARG A 43 12.75 4.23 -3.45
C ARG A 43 11.30 4.74 -3.42
N PRO A 44 10.98 5.86 -4.06
CA PRO A 44 9.58 6.25 -4.18
C PRO A 44 8.81 5.22 -5.00
N LEU A 45 7.66 4.76 -4.49
CA LEU A 45 6.82 3.78 -5.17
C LEU A 45 6.35 4.32 -6.53
N TYR A 46 6.10 5.63 -6.63
CA TYR A 46 5.68 6.27 -7.87
C TYR A 46 6.68 6.03 -9.02
N SER A 47 7.96 5.74 -8.73
CA SER A 47 8.94 5.43 -9.78
C SER A 47 8.61 4.19 -10.61
N PHE A 48 7.78 3.27 -10.09
CA PHE A 48 7.24 2.16 -10.85
C PHE A 48 5.91 2.47 -11.51
N LEU A 49 5.00 3.14 -10.78
CA LEU A 49 3.57 3.14 -11.09
C LEU A 49 3.17 4.22 -12.10
N ALA A 50 4.07 5.16 -12.32
CA ALA A 50 4.01 6.20 -13.29
C ALA A 50 3.56 5.62 -14.68
N ASP A 51 2.47 6.17 -15.26
CA ASP A 51 1.62 5.87 -16.48
C ASP A 51 1.07 4.45 -16.67
N ALA A 52 0.61 3.81 -15.61
CA ALA A 52 -0.41 2.75 -15.75
C ALA A 52 -1.54 3.17 -16.71
N GLU A 53 -1.92 2.34 -17.68
CA GLU A 53 -3.10 2.58 -18.53
C GLU A 53 -4.38 2.02 -17.86
N LYS A 54 -4.24 0.91 -17.15
CA LYS A 54 -5.29 0.22 -16.40
C LYS A 54 -4.82 -0.05 -14.98
N ILE A 55 -5.67 0.26 -14.01
CA ILE A 55 -5.53 -0.18 -12.62
C ILE A 55 -6.71 -1.10 -12.32
N CYS A 56 -6.41 -2.38 -12.11
CA CYS A 56 -7.37 -3.34 -11.59
C CYS A 56 -7.30 -3.37 -10.07
N ILE A 57 -8.46 -3.43 -9.43
CA ILE A 57 -8.56 -3.50 -7.98
C ILE A 57 -9.32 -4.77 -7.61
N VAL A 58 -8.61 -5.77 -7.11
CA VAL A 58 -9.20 -7.01 -6.61
C VAL A 58 -9.45 -6.88 -5.10
N SER A 59 -10.65 -7.29 -4.70
CA SER A 59 -11.12 -7.17 -3.32
C SER A 59 -10.43 -8.19 -2.37
N LYS A 60 -10.92 -8.34 -1.14
CA LYS A 60 -10.33 -9.25 -0.13
C LYS A 60 -11.40 -9.94 0.71
N GLY A 61 -11.06 -11.05 1.36
CA GLY A 61 -11.99 -11.76 2.25
C GLY A 61 -13.13 -12.42 1.46
N ALA A 62 -14.37 -12.43 1.98
CA ALA A 62 -15.44 -13.13 1.27
C ALA A 62 -15.83 -12.50 -0.08
N SER A 63 -15.60 -11.19 -0.30
CA SER A 63 -15.84 -10.59 -1.61
C SER A 63 -14.90 -11.14 -2.69
N LEU A 64 -13.68 -11.51 -2.29
CA LEU A 64 -12.75 -12.20 -3.18
C LEU A 64 -13.23 -13.64 -3.47
N ALA A 65 -13.89 -14.29 -2.52
CA ALA A 65 -14.46 -15.62 -2.71
C ALA A 65 -15.74 -15.64 -3.56
N GLU A 66 -16.43 -14.50 -3.70
CA GLU A 66 -17.57 -14.33 -4.62
C GLU A 66 -17.12 -14.15 -6.09
N LEU A 67 -15.84 -13.84 -6.31
CA LEU A 67 -15.31 -13.61 -7.65
C LEU A 67 -15.01 -14.94 -8.37
N PRO A 68 -15.37 -15.06 -9.66
CA PRO A 68 -14.98 -16.22 -10.45
C PRO A 68 -13.45 -16.35 -10.54
N ASP A 69 -12.97 -17.55 -10.26
CA ASP A 69 -11.54 -17.91 -10.22
C ASP A 69 -10.82 -17.54 -11.54
N GLU A 70 -11.47 -17.73 -12.68
CA GLU A 70 -10.94 -17.40 -14.00
C GLU A 70 -10.74 -15.89 -14.20
N LYS A 71 -11.61 -15.05 -13.63
CA LYS A 71 -11.48 -13.59 -13.70
C LYS A 71 -10.33 -13.11 -12.83
N ILE A 72 -10.21 -13.64 -11.61
CA ILE A 72 -9.09 -13.34 -10.70
C ILE A 72 -7.76 -13.73 -11.37
N TYR A 73 -7.69 -14.93 -11.92
CA TYR A 73 -6.50 -15.43 -12.63
C TYR A 73 -6.13 -14.53 -13.80
N PHE A 74 -7.11 -14.15 -14.63
CA PHE A 74 -6.88 -13.27 -15.78
C PHE A 74 -6.35 -11.90 -15.35
N GLU A 75 -6.99 -11.24 -14.38
CA GLU A 75 -6.60 -9.90 -13.95
C GLU A 75 -5.22 -9.84 -13.28
N ILE A 76 -4.78 -10.93 -12.63
CA ILE A 76 -3.42 -11.00 -12.06
C ILE A 76 -2.39 -11.36 -13.13
N THR A 77 -2.65 -12.34 -14.00
CA THR A 77 -1.67 -12.81 -14.99
C THR A 77 -1.45 -11.84 -16.17
N GLN A 78 -2.40 -10.93 -16.41
CA GLN A 78 -2.25 -9.86 -17.41
C GLN A 78 -1.64 -8.57 -16.83
N ALA A 79 -1.37 -8.52 -15.53
CA ALA A 79 -0.78 -7.35 -14.91
C ALA A 79 0.73 -7.30 -15.18
N ASP A 80 1.25 -6.11 -15.50
CA ASP A 80 2.69 -5.86 -15.51
C ASP A 80 3.25 -5.76 -14.09
N LEU A 81 2.38 -5.49 -13.11
CA LEU A 81 2.73 -5.36 -11.72
C LEU A 81 1.55 -5.74 -10.81
N THR A 82 1.76 -6.70 -9.92
CA THR A 82 0.78 -7.10 -8.90
C THR A 82 1.24 -6.69 -7.51
N ILE A 83 0.39 -5.91 -6.84
CA ILE A 83 0.67 -5.32 -5.54
C ILE A 83 -0.33 -5.85 -4.50
N LEU A 84 0.18 -6.52 -3.48
CA LEU A 84 -0.59 -7.01 -2.32
C LEU A 84 -0.79 -5.87 -1.31
N VAL A 85 -2.02 -5.38 -1.13
CA VAL A 85 -2.30 -4.17 -0.34
C VAL A 85 -2.79 -4.45 1.09
N SER A 86 -2.92 -5.72 1.43
CA SER A 86 -3.08 -6.19 2.80
C SER A 86 -2.60 -7.63 2.92
N SER A 87 -2.64 -8.21 4.13
CA SER A 87 -2.47 -9.65 4.33
C SER A 87 -3.70 -10.38 3.74
N VAL A 88 -3.62 -10.70 2.46
CA VAL A 88 -4.55 -11.60 1.77
C VAL A 88 -4.12 -13.03 2.04
N ASP A 89 -5.08 -13.92 2.25
CA ASP A 89 -4.80 -15.36 2.36
C ASP A 89 -4.53 -15.96 0.97
N ILE A 90 -3.33 -15.67 0.45
CA ILE A 90 -2.87 -16.18 -0.84
C ILE A 90 -2.60 -17.69 -0.80
N GLN A 91 -2.32 -18.26 0.37
CA GLN A 91 -1.98 -19.68 0.52
C GLN A 91 -3.19 -20.60 0.41
N ASN A 92 -4.31 -20.21 1.04
CA ASN A 92 -5.49 -21.07 1.10
C ASN A 92 -6.48 -20.81 -0.05
N HIS A 93 -6.23 -19.83 -0.91
CA HIS A 93 -7.10 -19.54 -2.04
C HIS A 93 -6.74 -20.40 -3.28
N PRO A 94 -7.72 -21.03 -3.96
CA PRO A 94 -7.48 -22.01 -5.02
C PRO A 94 -6.71 -21.49 -6.25
N VAL A 95 -6.89 -20.22 -6.58
CA VAL A 95 -6.17 -19.51 -7.65
C VAL A 95 -4.90 -18.82 -7.16
N LEU A 96 -4.99 -17.99 -6.13
CA LEU A 96 -3.87 -17.16 -5.66
C LEU A 96 -2.65 -17.98 -5.25
N SER A 97 -2.86 -19.18 -4.69
CA SER A 97 -1.80 -20.09 -4.28
C SER A 97 -0.88 -20.58 -5.40
N LYS A 98 -1.22 -20.29 -6.66
CA LYS A 98 -0.49 -20.71 -7.87
C LYS A 98 0.17 -19.54 -8.60
N LEU A 99 0.07 -18.32 -8.06
CA LEU A 99 0.50 -17.09 -8.72
C LEU A 99 1.70 -16.47 -8.00
N THR A 100 2.39 -15.57 -8.69
CA THR A 100 3.48 -14.77 -8.14
C THR A 100 3.03 -13.32 -7.96
N TYR A 101 3.74 -12.58 -7.11
CA TYR A 101 3.43 -11.19 -6.81
C TYR A 101 4.69 -10.35 -6.73
N ASP A 102 4.65 -9.11 -7.20
CA ASP A 102 5.86 -8.28 -7.25
C ASP A 102 6.16 -7.58 -5.92
N MET A 103 5.10 -7.17 -5.21
CA MET A 103 5.24 -6.28 -4.07
C MET A 103 4.17 -6.50 -3.01
N GLN A 104 4.60 -6.45 -1.75
CA GLN A 104 3.69 -6.30 -0.61
C GLN A 104 3.72 -4.88 -0.07
N VAL A 105 2.56 -4.26 0.06
CA VAL A 105 2.40 -2.98 0.76
C VAL A 105 2.02 -3.24 2.20
N VAL A 106 2.76 -2.59 3.07
CA VAL A 106 2.58 -2.63 4.51
C VAL A 106 1.82 -1.39 4.94
N GLY A 107 0.86 -1.59 5.85
CA GLY A 107 0.12 -0.54 6.52
C GLY A 107 1.02 0.49 7.24
N ARG A 108 0.36 1.48 7.84
CA ARG A 108 1.01 2.56 8.57
C ARG A 108 1.84 2.04 9.74
N VAL A 109 3.16 1.96 9.55
CA VAL A 109 4.14 1.50 10.56
C VAL A 109 4.18 2.38 11.80
N ASP A 110 3.60 3.57 11.71
CA ASP A 110 3.47 4.54 12.78
C ASP A 110 2.30 4.30 13.74
N GLU A 111 1.29 3.52 13.32
CA GLU A 111 0.08 3.24 14.12
C GLU A 111 0.16 1.89 14.85
N ILE A 112 1.20 1.10 14.62
CA ILE A 112 1.29 -0.27 15.15
C ILE A 112 2.41 -0.37 16.17
N GLU A 113 2.03 -0.54 17.44
CA GLU A 113 2.94 -0.79 18.57
C GLU A 113 3.56 -2.20 18.49
N GLY A 114 4.36 -2.46 17.44
CA GLY A 114 5.25 -3.62 17.36
C GLY A 114 4.83 -4.73 16.39
N TYR A 115 3.63 -4.71 15.81
CA TYR A 115 3.23 -5.67 14.78
C TYR A 115 3.28 -5.04 13.39
N VAL A 116 3.97 -5.65 12.44
CA VAL A 116 4.00 -5.16 11.06
C VAL A 116 3.63 -6.35 10.17
N PRO A 117 2.46 -6.34 9.52
CA PRO A 117 1.95 -7.51 8.80
C PRO A 117 2.69 -7.69 7.46
N VAL A 118 3.94 -8.14 7.55
CA VAL A 118 4.77 -8.60 6.43
C VAL A 118 4.75 -10.11 6.42
N PHE A 119 4.66 -10.71 5.24
CA PHE A 119 4.72 -12.16 5.13
C PHE A 119 6.06 -12.70 5.67
N PRO A 120 6.07 -13.85 6.37
CA PRO A 120 7.29 -14.58 6.68
C PRO A 120 8.14 -14.80 5.42
N LYS A 121 9.47 -14.85 5.60
CA LYS A 121 10.41 -15.01 4.48
C LYS A 121 10.07 -16.21 3.60
N GLN A 122 9.64 -17.33 4.20
CA GLN A 122 9.25 -18.52 3.46
C GLN A 122 8.11 -18.26 2.46
N ILE A 123 7.14 -17.43 2.87
CA ILE A 123 6.02 -17.04 2.01
C ILE A 123 6.49 -16.03 0.95
N LEU A 124 7.32 -15.06 1.34
CA LEU A 124 7.90 -14.10 0.39
C LEU A 124 8.69 -14.81 -0.71
N ASP A 125 9.53 -15.78 -0.34
CA ASP A 125 10.34 -16.56 -1.27
C ASP A 125 9.46 -17.49 -2.13
N HIS A 126 8.44 -18.14 -1.55
CA HIS A 126 7.58 -19.10 -2.26
C HIS A 126 6.72 -18.44 -3.35
N PHE A 127 6.20 -17.24 -3.09
CA PHE A 127 5.36 -16.49 -4.04
C PHE A 127 6.13 -15.42 -4.82
N GLU A 128 7.47 -15.47 -4.76
CA GLU A 128 8.39 -14.57 -5.45
C GLU A 128 8.14 -13.07 -5.17
N ILE A 129 7.73 -12.73 -3.94
CA ILE A 129 7.47 -11.35 -3.51
C ILE A 129 8.78 -10.56 -3.44
N GLY A 130 9.07 -9.86 -4.54
CA GLY A 130 10.35 -9.22 -4.78
C GLY A 130 10.59 -7.89 -4.06
N ALA A 131 9.55 -7.25 -3.51
CA ALA A 131 9.68 -5.93 -2.88
C ALA A 131 8.69 -5.69 -1.73
N LEU A 132 9.07 -4.76 -0.83
CA LEU A 132 8.16 -4.23 0.20
C LEU A 132 7.95 -2.73 -0.01
N CYS A 133 6.71 -2.26 0.12
CA CYS A 133 6.39 -0.84 0.15
C CYS A 133 5.77 -0.47 1.49
N VAL A 134 6.22 0.62 2.09
CA VAL A 134 5.63 1.16 3.32
C VAL A 134 4.74 2.35 3.03
N ASN A 135 3.54 2.32 3.59
CA ASN A 135 2.66 3.48 3.66
C ASN A 135 3.06 4.34 4.87
N SER A 136 4.13 5.12 4.73
CA SER A 136 4.58 6.04 5.78
C SER A 136 4.32 7.50 5.44
N ASN A 137 4.18 8.34 6.47
CA ASN A 137 4.34 9.78 6.36
C ASN A 137 5.66 10.18 7.05
N SER A 138 6.62 10.67 6.28
CA SER A 138 7.94 11.19 6.66
C SER A 138 7.88 12.20 7.80
N LYS A 139 6.76 12.92 7.93
CA LYS A 139 6.57 13.95 8.96
C LYS A 139 6.16 13.37 10.32
N TYR A 140 5.71 12.11 10.40
CA TYR A 140 5.22 11.51 11.63
C TYR A 140 6.34 10.90 12.48
N LEU A 141 6.33 11.17 13.79
CA LEU A 141 7.35 10.76 14.79
C LEU A 141 8.81 10.97 14.35
N SER A 142 9.07 12.01 13.55
CA SER A 142 10.41 12.30 13.01
C SER A 142 11.06 11.12 12.26
N GLY A 143 10.29 10.19 11.69
CA GLY A 143 10.81 9.04 10.93
C GLY A 143 11.29 7.83 11.75
N LEU A 144 11.11 7.82 13.08
CA LEU A 144 11.53 6.70 13.95
C LEU A 144 10.93 5.34 13.56
N ALA A 145 9.64 5.32 13.26
CA ALA A 145 8.94 4.11 12.82
C ALA A 145 9.53 3.58 11.51
N LEU A 146 9.78 4.48 10.55
CA LEU A 146 10.35 4.13 9.24
C LEU A 146 11.76 3.54 9.33
N TYR A 147 12.60 4.05 10.22
CA TYR A 147 13.93 3.46 10.46
C TYR A 147 13.88 2.10 11.12
N ARG A 148 13.00 1.91 12.10
CA ARG A 148 12.83 0.60 12.74
C ARG A 148 12.40 -0.42 11.70
N PHE A 149 11.46 -0.05 10.84
CA PHE A 149 11.06 -0.84 9.67
C PHE A 149 12.25 -1.14 8.76
N TYR A 150 13.00 -0.12 8.32
CA TYR A 150 14.20 -0.30 7.49
C TYR A 150 15.22 -1.26 8.12
N LYS A 151 15.58 -1.05 9.39
CA LYS A 151 16.59 -1.86 10.10
C LYS A 151 16.17 -3.32 10.23
N PHE A 152 14.88 -3.56 10.40
CA PHE A 152 14.33 -4.91 10.51
C PHE A 152 14.30 -5.61 9.14
N PHE A 153 13.72 -4.97 8.12
CA PHE A 153 13.44 -5.60 6.83
C PHE A 153 14.58 -5.48 5.80
N SER A 154 15.54 -4.57 5.96
CA SER A 154 16.74 -4.49 5.08
C SER A 154 17.58 -5.77 5.11
N LYS A 155 17.47 -6.57 6.17
CA LYS A 155 18.15 -7.88 6.28
C LYS A 155 17.54 -8.97 5.40
N LEU A 156 16.31 -8.76 4.91
CA LEU A 156 15.66 -9.71 4.00
C LEU A 156 16.21 -9.63 2.57
N GLY A 157 17.01 -8.60 2.25
CA GLY A 157 17.56 -8.41 0.90
C GLY A 157 16.56 -7.87 -0.13
N LEU A 158 15.32 -7.56 0.30
CA LEU A 158 14.29 -7.00 -0.56
C LEU A 158 14.47 -5.47 -0.71
N PRO A 159 14.31 -4.91 -1.92
CA PRO A 159 14.15 -3.49 -2.12
C PRO A 159 12.96 -2.93 -1.33
N LEU A 160 13.15 -1.76 -0.73
CA LEU A 160 12.14 -1.08 0.07
C LEU A 160 11.65 0.19 -0.64
N TYR A 161 10.33 0.34 -0.73
CA TYR A 161 9.65 1.47 -1.35
C TYR A 161 8.83 2.27 -0.34
N SER A 162 8.56 3.54 -0.65
CA SER A 162 7.68 4.41 0.13
C SER A 162 6.58 4.97 -0.76
N THR A 163 5.36 5.08 -0.25
CA THR A 163 4.27 5.75 -0.96
C THR A 163 4.48 7.26 -1.10
N GLU A 164 5.47 7.86 -0.43
CA GLU A 164 5.62 9.32 -0.43
C GLU A 164 6.14 9.93 -1.74
N GLY A 165 5.74 11.18 -1.98
CA GLY A 165 6.34 12.05 -3.00
C GLY A 165 5.70 12.01 -4.39
N GLY A 166 4.50 11.43 -4.54
CA GLY A 166 3.77 11.46 -5.81
C GLY A 166 2.89 12.70 -5.99
N ILE A 167 2.23 12.79 -7.15
CA ILE A 167 1.39 13.93 -7.56
C ILE A 167 -0.08 13.54 -7.54
N SER A 168 -0.88 14.25 -6.75
CA SER A 168 -2.31 14.00 -6.62
C SER A 168 -3.16 14.70 -7.66
N PHE A 169 -3.98 13.92 -8.36
CA PHE A 169 -4.91 14.37 -9.41
C PHE A 169 -6.26 14.84 -8.89
N VAL A 170 -6.61 14.40 -7.68
CA VAL A 170 -7.77 14.79 -6.90
C VAL A 170 -7.32 15.03 -5.47
N SER A 171 -8.15 15.69 -4.65
CA SER A 171 -7.75 16.03 -3.28
C SER A 171 -7.44 14.79 -2.43
N GLU A 172 -6.38 14.87 -1.64
CA GLU A 172 -5.98 13.88 -0.64
C GLU A 172 -6.76 14.04 0.69
N ASP A 173 -7.66 15.02 0.80
CA ASP A 173 -8.45 15.20 2.01
C ASP A 173 -9.59 14.18 2.07
N ALA A 174 -9.40 13.12 2.87
CA ALA A 174 -10.40 12.07 3.06
C ALA A 174 -11.79 12.60 3.49
N ARG A 175 -11.86 13.76 4.16
CA ARG A 175 -13.11 14.34 4.68
C ARG A 175 -14.08 14.71 3.57
N ILE A 176 -13.59 15.12 2.39
CA ILE A 176 -14.47 15.45 1.25
C ILE A 176 -15.17 14.21 0.69
N TYR A 177 -14.58 13.03 0.95
CA TYR A 177 -15.13 11.72 0.63
C TYR A 177 -15.85 11.09 1.83
N ASN A 178 -16.16 11.86 2.89
CA ASN A 178 -16.75 11.41 4.16
C ASN A 178 -15.89 10.36 4.90
N GLY A 179 -14.59 10.31 4.63
CA GLY A 179 -13.64 9.45 5.33
C GLY A 179 -12.92 10.16 6.47
N LYS A 180 -12.40 9.36 7.42
CA LYS A 180 -11.58 9.86 8.55
C LYS A 180 -10.10 9.97 8.24
N GLY A 181 -9.64 9.30 7.18
CA GLY A 181 -8.25 9.31 6.72
C GLY A 181 -8.12 8.59 5.38
N LEU A 182 -7.01 8.83 4.67
CA LEU A 182 -6.74 8.15 3.42
C LEU A 182 -6.37 6.69 3.66
N THR A 183 -7.03 5.80 2.93
CA THR A 183 -6.62 4.41 2.81
C THR A 183 -5.26 4.30 2.12
N ILE A 184 -4.61 3.16 2.34
CA ILE A 184 -3.33 2.84 1.70
C ILE A 184 -3.45 2.85 0.17
N ILE A 185 -4.56 2.33 -0.38
CA ILE A 185 -4.85 2.36 -1.81
C ILE A 185 -5.01 3.78 -2.32
N GLN A 186 -5.77 4.63 -1.61
CA GLN A 186 -5.91 6.04 -1.99
C GLN A 186 -4.56 6.72 -2.10
N LYS A 187 -3.66 6.50 -1.12
CA LYS A 187 -2.31 7.06 -1.16
C LYS A 187 -1.48 6.49 -2.29
N ILE A 188 -1.50 5.17 -2.49
CA ILE A 188 -0.73 4.58 -3.59
C ILE A 188 -1.21 5.18 -4.90
N ILE A 189 -2.50 5.06 -5.22
CA ILE A 189 -3.08 5.53 -6.48
C ILE A 189 -2.90 7.04 -6.67
N SER A 190 -3.07 7.85 -5.61
CA SER A 190 -2.84 9.29 -5.68
C SER A 190 -1.40 9.63 -6.05
N HIS A 191 -0.45 8.72 -5.82
CA HIS A 191 0.94 8.89 -6.14
C HIS A 191 1.38 8.16 -7.42
N CYS A 192 0.50 7.40 -8.09
CA CYS A 192 0.87 6.53 -9.22
C CYS A 192 0.95 7.17 -10.60
N LEU A 193 0.31 8.30 -10.89
CA LEU A 193 -0.24 8.46 -12.26
C LEU A 193 0.60 9.26 -13.31
N MET A 194 1.96 9.13 -13.40
CA MET A 194 2.80 9.90 -14.39
C MET A 194 4.14 9.28 -14.96
N SER A 195 4.18 8.27 -15.86
CA SER A 195 5.29 7.78 -16.78
C SER A 195 5.02 6.58 -17.78
N LYS A 196 5.45 6.64 -19.04
CA LYS A 196 4.93 5.89 -20.22
C LYS A 196 5.16 4.35 -20.34
N LYS A 197 5.32 3.55 -19.27
CA LYS A 197 5.86 2.17 -19.41
C LYS A 197 5.05 1.00 -18.84
N LEU A 198 4.30 1.14 -17.76
CA LEU A 198 3.44 0.05 -17.27
C LEU A 198 2.05 0.22 -17.86
N LYS A 199 1.46 -0.83 -18.42
CA LYS A 199 0.10 -0.76 -18.97
C LYS A 199 -0.93 -1.18 -17.94
N THR A 200 -0.66 -2.22 -17.14
CA THR A 200 -1.65 -2.77 -16.21
C THR A 200 -1.07 -3.00 -14.82
N ILE A 201 -1.72 -2.46 -13.79
CA ILE A 201 -1.39 -2.73 -12.39
C ILE A 201 -2.58 -3.42 -11.72
N THR A 202 -2.34 -4.48 -10.95
CA THR A 202 -3.37 -5.14 -10.14
C THR A 202 -3.09 -4.94 -8.67
N PHE A 203 -4.01 -4.26 -7.98
CA PHE A 203 -4.03 -4.17 -6.52
C PHE A 203 -4.86 -5.31 -5.94
N LEU A 204 -4.23 -6.27 -5.27
CA LEU A 204 -4.90 -7.39 -4.63
C LEU A 204 -5.05 -7.14 -3.13
N GLY A 205 -6.22 -7.45 -2.59
CA GLY A 205 -6.45 -7.36 -1.15
C GLY A 205 -7.03 -6.02 -0.70
N VAL A 206 -7.83 -5.37 -1.55
CA VAL A 206 -8.43 -4.09 -1.22
C VAL A 206 -9.70 -4.27 -0.42
N ASP A 207 -9.75 -3.57 0.71
CA ASP A 207 -10.84 -3.68 1.66
C ASP A 207 -11.90 -2.59 1.46
N PHE A 208 -12.87 -2.87 0.59
CA PHE A 208 -14.03 -1.99 0.38
C PHE A 208 -15.13 -2.17 1.43
N TYR A 209 -15.08 -3.26 2.19
CA TYR A 209 -16.21 -3.74 3.00
C TYR A 209 -15.98 -3.59 4.49
N GLY A 210 -14.71 -3.52 4.89
CA GLY A 210 -14.26 -3.45 6.26
C GLY A 210 -13.88 -4.81 6.82
N THR A 211 -12.56 -5.02 6.96
CA THR A 211 -11.81 -6.05 7.68
C THR A 211 -12.34 -7.49 7.67
N GLY A 212 -13.05 -7.88 6.62
CA GLY A 212 -13.58 -9.23 6.48
C GLY A 212 -15.09 -9.20 6.42
N TYR A 213 -15.64 -9.62 5.29
CA TYR A 213 -17.01 -10.10 5.18
C TYR A 213 -17.14 -11.47 5.89
N LEU A 214 -16.59 -11.57 7.10
CA LEU A 214 -16.18 -12.80 7.74
C LEU A 214 -17.09 -13.17 8.91
N ASP A 215 -17.84 -12.26 9.52
CA ASP A 215 -18.79 -12.69 10.56
C ASP A 215 -20.09 -13.28 10.00
N SER A 216 -20.44 -13.05 8.73
CA SER A 216 -21.69 -13.55 8.14
C SER A 216 -21.57 -14.86 7.35
N LEU A 217 -20.34 -15.33 7.04
CA LEU A 217 -20.11 -16.53 6.22
C LEU A 217 -19.11 -17.55 6.82
N ARG A 218 -18.59 -17.32 8.04
CA ARG A 218 -17.63 -18.23 8.69
C ARG A 218 -18.32 -19.47 9.27
N ASP A 219 -18.23 -20.59 8.55
CA ASP A 219 -18.13 -21.90 9.19
C ASP A 219 -16.88 -21.89 10.08
N LYS A 220 -17.09 -22.08 11.38
CA LYS A 220 -16.04 -22.00 12.41
C LYS A 220 -14.87 -22.96 12.20
N GLU A 221 -15.05 -24.03 11.42
CA GLU A 221 -14.07 -25.10 11.26
C GLU A 221 -12.88 -24.78 10.34
N LYS A 222 -12.98 -23.81 9.43
CA LYS A 222 -11.86 -23.46 8.51
C LYS A 222 -10.84 -22.46 9.10
N ASN A 223 -11.10 -21.89 10.28
CA ASN A 223 -10.31 -20.80 10.85
C ASN A 223 -9.02 -21.24 11.57
N GLU A 224 -8.79 -22.54 11.80
CA GLU A 224 -7.57 -23.00 12.48
C GLU A 224 -6.31 -22.89 11.60
N LEU A 225 -6.46 -22.59 10.29
CA LEU A 225 -5.37 -22.60 9.31
C LEU A 225 -4.92 -21.21 8.80
N SER A 226 -5.58 -20.12 9.20
CA SER A 226 -5.13 -18.76 8.79
C SER A 226 -3.95 -18.31 9.65
N LEU A 227 -2.77 -18.16 9.02
CA LEU A 227 -1.54 -17.69 9.67
C LEU A 227 -1.56 -16.20 10.07
N PHE A 228 -2.59 -15.45 9.66
CA PHE A 228 -2.75 -14.05 10.02
C PHE A 228 -4.07 -13.85 10.77
N PRO A 229 -4.04 -13.50 12.08
CA PRO A 229 -5.21 -12.91 12.70
C PRO A 229 -5.52 -11.63 11.92
N GLU A 230 -6.74 -11.53 11.37
CA GLU A 230 -7.20 -10.25 10.84
C GLU A 230 -7.06 -9.24 11.97
N ILE A 231 -6.16 -8.28 11.80
CA ILE A 231 -6.03 -7.18 12.73
C ILE A 231 -7.35 -6.43 12.65
N ASN A 232 -8.21 -6.65 13.63
CA ASN A 232 -9.40 -5.86 13.87
C ASN A 232 -8.95 -4.41 13.99
N THR A 233 -8.98 -3.66 12.89
CA THR A 233 -8.91 -2.22 13.02
C THR A 233 -10.13 -1.81 13.80
N LEU A 234 -9.92 -1.13 14.94
CA LEU A 234 -10.91 -0.65 15.91
C LEU A 234 -11.96 0.33 15.34
N SER A 235 -12.16 0.36 14.02
CA SER A 235 -13.23 1.12 13.41
C SER A 235 -14.55 0.42 13.71
N THR A 236 -15.43 1.10 14.42
CA THR A 236 -16.80 0.65 14.72
C THR A 236 -17.67 0.52 13.47
N ASP A 237 -17.24 1.07 12.32
CA ASP A 237 -17.94 1.00 11.04
C ASP A 237 -16.94 1.17 9.88
N PRO A 238 -16.18 0.12 9.54
CA PRO A 238 -15.11 0.22 8.57
C PRO A 238 -15.61 0.48 7.14
N ARG A 239 -16.84 0.04 6.82
CA ARG A 239 -17.50 0.32 5.54
C ARG A 239 -17.71 1.82 5.33
N ASN A 240 -18.38 2.48 6.28
CA ASN A 240 -18.71 3.90 6.12
C ASN A 240 -17.50 4.80 6.36
N ASN A 241 -16.52 4.38 7.16
CA ASN A 241 -15.33 5.18 7.45
C ASN A 241 -14.17 5.01 6.45
N ARG A 242 -14.13 3.92 5.68
CA ARG A 242 -13.01 3.60 4.76
C ARG A 242 -13.47 3.13 3.38
N GLY A 243 -14.37 2.16 3.33
CA GLY A 243 -14.84 1.55 2.08
C GLY A 243 -15.55 2.51 1.14
N ILE A 244 -16.65 3.14 1.59
CA ILE A 244 -17.39 4.14 0.80
C ILE A 244 -16.50 5.34 0.46
N PRO A 245 -15.72 5.92 1.39
CA PRO A 245 -14.76 6.98 1.05
C PRO A 245 -13.76 6.59 -0.05
N LEU A 246 -13.25 5.35 -0.03
CA LEU A 246 -12.38 4.84 -1.09
C LEU A 246 -13.11 4.79 -2.44
N ILE A 247 -14.32 4.23 -2.51
CA ILE A 247 -15.13 4.18 -3.74
C ILE A 247 -15.36 5.60 -4.28
N ARG A 248 -15.76 6.54 -3.42
CA ARG A 248 -16.01 7.94 -3.81
C ARG A 248 -14.74 8.63 -4.34
N TYR A 249 -13.61 8.38 -3.71
CA TYR A 249 -12.32 8.86 -4.18
C TYR A 249 -12.00 8.32 -5.58
N LEU A 250 -12.19 7.03 -5.81
CA LEU A 250 -11.89 6.41 -7.09
C LEU A 250 -12.83 6.88 -8.21
N ILE A 251 -14.11 7.12 -7.91
CA ILE A 251 -15.06 7.77 -8.85
C ILE A 251 -14.58 9.18 -9.19
N ALA A 252 -14.22 9.98 -8.18
CA ALA A 252 -13.72 11.33 -8.39
C ALA A 252 -12.44 11.34 -9.23
N LEU A 253 -11.56 10.37 -9.00
CA LEU A 253 -10.34 10.17 -9.76
C LEU A 253 -10.65 9.82 -11.22
N ALA A 254 -11.51 8.83 -11.48
CA ALA A 254 -11.94 8.43 -12.83
C ALA A 254 -12.57 9.58 -13.64
N ASN A 255 -13.33 10.45 -12.95
CA ASN A 255 -13.96 11.62 -13.54
C ASN A 255 -13.01 12.82 -13.68
N SER A 256 -11.78 12.76 -13.15
CA SER A 256 -10.81 13.83 -13.32
C SER A 256 -10.36 13.93 -14.78
N PRO A 257 -10.38 15.12 -15.41
CA PRO A 257 -9.93 15.31 -16.79
C PRO A 257 -8.42 15.07 -16.94
N LYS A 258 -7.67 15.15 -15.84
CA LYS A 258 -6.23 14.92 -15.80
C LYS A 258 -5.84 13.44 -15.71
N MET A 259 -6.80 12.55 -15.45
CA MET A 259 -6.54 11.12 -15.38
C MET A 259 -6.63 10.49 -16.78
N SER A 260 -5.62 9.75 -17.22
CA SER A 260 -5.69 8.92 -18.44
C SER A 260 -6.04 7.46 -18.18
N VAL A 261 -5.96 7.04 -16.91
CA VAL A 261 -5.99 5.65 -16.48
C VAL A 261 -7.43 5.14 -16.33
N GLN A 262 -7.65 3.92 -16.78
CA GLN A 262 -8.89 3.17 -16.58
C GLN A 262 -8.84 2.44 -15.24
N LEU A 263 -9.88 2.60 -14.42
CA LEU A 263 -10.09 1.81 -13.22
C LEU A 263 -10.96 0.60 -13.55
N CYS A 264 -10.52 -0.57 -13.12
CA CYS A 264 -11.24 -1.83 -13.28
C CYS A 264 -11.64 -2.34 -11.90
N PHE A 265 -12.95 -2.50 -11.70
CA PHE A 265 -13.54 -2.94 -10.44
C PHE A 265 -14.23 -4.28 -10.62
N PRO A 266 -14.22 -5.12 -9.59
CA PRO A 266 -15.01 -6.33 -9.61
C PRO A 266 -16.51 -6.00 -9.47
N GLU A 267 -17.35 -6.79 -10.15
CA GLU A 267 -18.79 -6.57 -10.22
C GLU A 267 -19.48 -6.47 -8.85
N GLU A 268 -18.98 -7.14 -7.81
CA GLU A 268 -19.59 -7.07 -6.50
C GLU A 268 -19.57 -5.65 -5.94
N ILE A 269 -18.56 -4.82 -6.23
CA ILE A 269 -18.44 -3.45 -5.69
C ILE A 269 -19.63 -2.58 -6.09
N VAL A 270 -20.21 -2.82 -7.27
CA VAL A 270 -21.35 -2.04 -7.80
C VAL A 270 -22.55 -2.10 -6.86
N LYS A 271 -22.77 -3.25 -6.19
CA LYS A 271 -23.85 -3.45 -5.21
C LYS A 271 -23.75 -2.48 -4.03
N PHE A 272 -22.55 -1.95 -3.76
CA PHE A 272 -22.25 -1.18 -2.55
C PHE A 272 -22.05 0.31 -2.79
N ILE A 273 -22.14 0.75 -4.05
CA ILE A 273 -22.12 2.16 -4.41
C ILE A 273 -23.42 2.79 -3.90
N PRO A 274 -23.35 3.81 -3.01
CA PRO A 274 -24.54 4.47 -2.52
C PRO A 274 -25.35 5.05 -3.69
N HIS A 275 -26.68 4.97 -3.62
CA HIS A 275 -27.58 5.36 -4.72
C HIS A 275 -27.28 6.75 -5.28
N LEU A 276 -26.93 7.71 -4.42
CA LEU A 276 -26.58 9.08 -4.81
C LEU A 276 -25.39 9.15 -5.78
N TYR A 277 -24.49 8.17 -5.75
CA TYR A 277 -23.26 8.15 -6.56
C TYR A 277 -23.31 7.13 -7.71
N LYS A 278 -24.41 6.38 -7.86
CA LYS A 278 -24.55 5.41 -8.95
C LYS A 278 -24.43 6.06 -10.32
N ARG A 279 -25.08 7.21 -10.51
CA ARG A 279 -25.00 7.96 -11.77
C ARG A 279 -23.58 8.41 -12.08
N ASP A 280 -22.83 8.91 -11.10
CA ASP A 280 -21.44 9.35 -11.30
C ASP A 280 -20.52 8.18 -11.64
N PHE A 281 -20.81 6.99 -11.11
CA PHE A 281 -20.10 5.76 -11.43
C PHE A 281 -20.46 5.25 -12.83
N GLU A 282 -21.76 5.18 -13.17
CA GLU A 282 -22.25 4.71 -14.48
C GLU A 282 -21.83 5.62 -15.63
N THR A 283 -21.68 6.91 -15.37
CA THR A 283 -21.25 7.90 -16.38
C THR A 283 -19.73 8.06 -16.46
N ALA A 284 -18.97 7.46 -15.54
CA ALA A 284 -17.52 7.52 -15.54
C ALA A 284 -16.95 6.66 -16.68
N LYS A 285 -16.57 7.30 -17.78
CA LYS A 285 -16.02 6.64 -18.98
C LYS A 285 -14.72 5.85 -18.74
N LYS A 286 -14.05 6.08 -17.61
CA LYS A 286 -12.79 5.43 -17.23
C LYS A 286 -12.99 4.35 -16.18
N ILE A 287 -14.23 3.91 -15.95
CA ILE A 287 -14.54 2.80 -15.06
C ILE A 287 -15.01 1.62 -15.90
N THR A 288 -14.46 0.45 -15.59
CA THR A 288 -14.95 -0.83 -16.11
C THR A 288 -15.21 -1.79 -14.98
N ILE A 289 -16.12 -2.72 -15.23
CA ILE A 289 -16.47 -3.80 -14.34
C ILE A 289 -15.96 -5.10 -14.96
N PHE A 290 -15.35 -5.95 -14.15
CA PHE A 290 -15.02 -7.31 -14.54
C PHE A 290 -15.79 -8.32 -13.69
#